data_AF-A0A7G6Y5N8-F1
#
_entry.id   AF-A0A7G6Y5N8-F1
#
_cell.length_a   1.000
_cell.length_b   1.000
_cell.length_c   1.000
_cell.angle_alpha   90.00
_cell.angle_beta   90.00
_cell.angle_gamma   90.00
#
_symmetry.space_group_name_H-M   'P 1'
#
loop_
_entity.id
_entity.type
_entity.pdbx_description
1 polymer ?
#
loop_
_entity_poly.entity_id
_entity_poly.type
_entity_poly.pdbx_seq_one_letter_code
_entity_poly.pdbx_strand_id
1 'polypeptide(L)'
;MTPEDYASVAASGSAVGRGTERGTQARESRTRRVLTLLPVAVGIWAALAAGLSGCALGGSDLGKSTNLANQRKAAIAFLESQGGVEKIRFVQEGGQPGLGASWRADAVVTVEGNDYRATLSPQLISSEPLPDVDPGATRASVTVIFSDDSSEVIE
;
A
#
# COMPACT_ATOMS: atom_id res chain seq x y z
N MET A 1 -41.73 -28.89 2.49
CA MET A 1 -42.33 -28.99 1.16
C MET A 1 -41.29 -29.62 0.26
N THR A 2 -41.32 -30.95 0.11
CA THR A 2 -40.48 -31.73 -0.80
C THR A 2 -41.34 -32.23 -1.95
N PRO A 3 -40.76 -32.27 -3.15
CA PRO A 3 -40.83 -33.47 -3.99
C PRO A 3 -39.45 -33.67 -4.67
N GLU A 4 -38.71 -34.76 -4.57
CA GLU A 4 -39.00 -36.18 -4.82
C GLU A 4 -39.77 -36.47 -6.12
N ASP A 5 -39.03 -37.12 -7.02
CA ASP A 5 -39.40 -37.94 -8.18
C ASP A 5 -39.99 -37.31 -9.44
N TYR A 6 -39.29 -37.54 -10.57
CA TYR A 6 -39.72 -38.22 -11.81
C TYR A 6 -38.52 -38.15 -12.77
N ALA A 7 -37.72 -39.22 -12.88
CA ALA A 7 -37.83 -40.29 -13.88
C ALA A 7 -37.50 -39.81 -15.32
N SER A 8 -36.89 -40.56 -16.23
CA SER A 8 -36.17 -41.83 -16.31
C SER A 8 -35.90 -42.03 -17.82
N VAL A 9 -35.08 -43.03 -18.17
CA VAL A 9 -35.01 -43.69 -19.49
C VAL A 9 -34.23 -42.95 -20.60
N ALA A 10 -33.36 -43.55 -21.40
CA ALA A 10 -32.57 -44.79 -21.43
C ALA A 10 -31.76 -44.76 -22.74
N ALA A 11 -30.91 -45.79 -22.89
CA ALA A 11 -30.45 -46.41 -24.13
C ALA A 11 -29.04 -46.01 -24.58
N SER A 12 -28.18 -46.91 -25.04
CA SER A 12 -28.09 -48.38 -25.05
C SER A 12 -26.81 -48.69 -25.84
N GLY A 13 -26.14 -49.81 -25.54
CA GLY A 13 -25.11 -50.39 -26.41
C GLY A 13 -23.97 -50.99 -25.60
N SER A 14 -24.10 -52.20 -25.04
CA SER A 14 -23.92 -53.51 -25.69
C SER A 14 -22.52 -53.79 -26.22
N ALA A 15 -21.76 -54.61 -25.47
CA ALA A 15 -20.85 -55.65 -25.97
C ALA A 15 -20.54 -56.58 -24.77
N VAL A 16 -21.13 -57.76 -24.66
CA VAL A 16 -20.70 -59.04 -25.30
C VAL A 16 -19.30 -59.46 -24.85
N GLY A 17 -19.20 -60.57 -24.12
CA GLY A 17 -17.95 -61.34 -24.10
C GLY A 17 -17.66 -62.21 -22.87
N ARG A 18 -18.25 -63.41 -22.85
CA ARG A 18 -17.67 -64.72 -22.48
C ARG A 18 -16.60 -64.79 -21.37
N GLY A 19 -16.93 -65.59 -20.35
CA GLY A 19 -16.03 -65.98 -19.29
C GLY A 19 -14.87 -66.88 -19.73
N THR A 20 -13.92 -67.03 -18.82
CA THR A 20 -12.91 -68.09 -18.85
C THR A 20 -12.55 -68.50 -17.44
N GLU A 21 -12.65 -69.81 -17.23
CA GLU A 21 -12.27 -70.53 -16.05
C GLU A 21 -10.73 -70.69 -15.96
N ARG A 22 -10.28 -70.82 -14.71
CA ARG A 22 -9.10 -71.53 -14.18
C ARG A 22 -8.05 -72.01 -15.19
N GLY A 23 -6.83 -71.51 -14.99
CA GLY A 23 -5.59 -72.16 -15.39
C GLY A 23 -4.52 -71.97 -14.33
N THR A 24 -4.31 -72.99 -13.51
CA THR A 24 -3.09 -73.19 -12.71
C THR A 24 -1.89 -73.39 -13.64
N GLN A 25 -0.76 -72.72 -13.38
CA GLN A 25 0.53 -73.41 -13.19
C GLN A 25 1.65 -72.44 -12.81
N ALA A 26 2.36 -72.86 -11.77
CA ALA A 26 3.63 -72.34 -11.33
C ALA A 26 4.73 -72.56 -12.37
N ARG A 27 5.63 -71.58 -12.55
CA ARG A 27 7.02 -71.85 -12.88
C ARG A 27 7.94 -70.71 -12.48
N GLU A 28 8.65 -70.99 -11.41
CA GLU A 28 9.97 -70.52 -11.01
C GLU A 28 10.88 -70.07 -12.17
N SER A 29 11.49 -68.88 -12.09
CA SER A 29 12.92 -68.66 -12.39
C SER A 29 13.35 -67.18 -12.33
N ARG A 30 14.25 -66.91 -11.38
CA ARG A 30 15.51 -66.15 -11.51
C ARG A 30 15.55 -64.78 -12.22
N THR A 31 15.77 -63.76 -11.37
CA THR A 31 16.81 -62.71 -11.49
C THR A 31 16.87 -61.84 -12.75
N ARG A 32 16.60 -60.53 -12.60
CA ARG A 32 17.58 -59.40 -12.59
C ARG A 32 16.85 -58.05 -12.66
N ARG A 33 17.41 -57.08 -11.92
CA ARG A 33 17.29 -55.59 -11.91
C ARG A 33 16.52 -54.97 -13.11
N VAL A 34 15.69 -53.93 -12.97
CA VAL A 34 16.09 -52.51 -12.80
C VAL A 34 14.83 -51.63 -12.55
N LEU A 35 15.00 -50.58 -11.73
CA LEU A 35 14.18 -49.37 -11.50
C LEU A 35 13.05 -49.03 -12.50
N THR A 36 11.88 -48.63 -11.97
CA THR A 36 10.99 -47.55 -12.50
C THR A 36 9.90 -47.27 -11.45
N LEU A 37 9.97 -46.17 -10.67
CA LEU A 37 9.17 -44.92 -10.80
C LEU A 37 7.65 -45.18 -10.84
N LEU A 38 6.69 -44.63 -10.07
CA LEU A 38 6.52 -43.46 -9.20
C LEU A 38 5.07 -43.58 -8.62
N PRO A 39 4.76 -43.27 -7.34
CA PRO A 39 3.37 -43.10 -6.91
C PRO A 39 2.89 -41.68 -7.26
N VAL A 40 2.06 -41.56 -8.31
CA VAL A 40 1.35 -40.33 -8.68
C VAL A 40 0.16 -40.14 -7.73
N ALA A 41 0.40 -39.53 -6.57
CA ALA A 41 -0.68 -39.20 -5.62
C ALA A 41 -0.46 -37.85 -4.90
N VAL A 42 0.28 -36.92 -5.51
CA VAL A 42 0.53 -35.57 -4.94
C VAL A 42 0.35 -34.49 -6.02
N GLY A 43 -0.82 -34.45 -6.67
CA GLY A 43 -1.09 -33.51 -7.76
C GLY A 43 -2.19 -32.48 -7.50
N ILE A 44 -3.10 -32.69 -6.53
CA ILE A 44 -4.39 -31.97 -6.50
C ILE A 44 -4.50 -30.94 -5.36
N TRP A 45 -3.46 -30.72 -4.55
CA TRP A 45 -3.48 -29.66 -3.52
C TRP A 45 -2.79 -28.35 -3.90
N ALA A 46 -2.12 -28.27 -5.06
CA ALA A 46 -1.35 -27.08 -5.44
C ALA A 46 -2.15 -25.98 -6.15
N ALA A 47 -3.43 -26.21 -6.50
CA ALA A 47 -4.17 -25.27 -7.37
C ALA A 47 -5.03 -24.22 -6.62
N LEU A 48 -5.21 -24.32 -5.29
CA LEU A 48 -6.10 -23.43 -4.53
C LEU A 48 -5.38 -22.38 -3.67
N ALA A 49 -4.04 -22.34 -3.65
CA ALA A 49 -3.26 -21.40 -2.82
C ALA A 49 -2.70 -20.19 -3.60
N ALA A 50 -2.96 -20.05 -4.90
CA ALA A 50 -2.36 -19.01 -5.75
C ALA A 50 -3.30 -17.84 -6.10
N GLY A 51 -4.40 -17.65 -5.34
CA GLY A 51 -5.48 -16.73 -5.74
C GLY A 51 -5.68 -15.44 -4.95
N LEU A 52 -4.98 -15.22 -3.82
CA LEU A 52 -5.26 -14.07 -2.92
C LEU A 52 -4.08 -13.12 -2.67
N SER A 53 -2.96 -13.27 -3.38
CA SER A 53 -1.83 -12.31 -3.26
C SER A 53 -1.94 -11.15 -4.24
N GLY A 54 -3.17 -10.67 -4.50
CA GLY A 54 -3.47 -9.59 -5.44
C GLY A 54 -3.65 -8.24 -4.76
N CYS A 55 -2.69 -7.34 -5.01
CA CYS A 55 -2.76 -5.87 -4.90
C CYS A 55 -2.62 -5.22 -3.51
N ALA A 56 -1.37 -5.12 -3.04
CA ALA A 56 -0.89 -3.93 -2.31
C ALA A 56 0.17 -3.21 -3.17
N LEU A 57 -0.18 -2.90 -4.41
CA LEU A 57 0.70 -2.20 -5.35
C LEU A 57 0.40 -0.70 -5.32
N GLY A 58 1.21 0.03 -4.55
CA GLY A 58 1.73 1.36 -4.89
C GLY A 58 0.72 2.48 -5.09
N GLY A 59 0.17 3.04 -4.01
CA GLY A 59 -0.54 4.33 -4.02
C GLY A 59 -0.04 5.34 -2.99
N SER A 60 0.68 4.89 -1.97
CA SER A 60 1.07 5.70 -0.80
C SER A 60 2.24 6.66 -1.10
N ASP A 61 3.19 6.24 -1.93
CA ASP A 61 4.43 7.00 -2.15
C ASP A 61 4.22 8.29 -2.97
N LEU A 62 3.30 8.26 -3.94
CA LEU A 62 2.92 9.46 -4.71
C LEU A 62 2.18 10.48 -3.82
N GLY A 63 1.33 10.01 -2.91
CA GLY A 63 0.66 10.85 -1.93
C GLY A 63 1.65 11.50 -0.96
N LYS A 64 2.59 10.70 -0.43
CA LYS A 64 3.62 11.18 0.50
C LYS A 64 4.53 12.23 -0.14
N SER A 65 5.08 11.95 -1.32
CA SER A 65 5.94 12.91 -2.04
C SER A 65 5.22 14.21 -2.39
N THR A 66 3.94 14.14 -2.78
CA THR A 66 3.11 15.32 -3.01
C THR A 66 2.87 16.13 -1.73
N ASN A 67 2.64 15.45 -0.61
CA ASN A 67 2.45 16.11 0.69
C ASN A 67 3.71 16.89 1.13
N LEU A 68 4.89 16.27 1.05
CA LEU A 68 6.16 16.93 1.39
C LEU A 68 6.44 18.13 0.48
N ALA A 69 6.16 18.00 -0.83
CA ALA A 69 6.30 19.11 -1.76
C ALA A 69 5.35 20.29 -1.43
N ASN A 70 4.12 19.99 -0.99
CA ASN A 70 3.18 21.03 -0.55
C ASN A 70 3.61 21.69 0.76
N GLN A 71 4.12 20.92 1.72
CA GLN A 71 4.70 21.45 2.96
C GLN A 71 5.86 22.40 2.66
N ARG A 72 6.77 22.02 1.76
CA ARG A 72 7.87 22.90 1.33
C ARG A 72 7.36 24.20 0.71
N LYS A 73 6.39 24.12 -0.20
CA LYS A 73 5.79 25.30 -0.84
C LYS A 73 5.12 26.22 0.17
N ALA A 74 4.40 25.65 1.14
CA ALA A 74 3.76 26.41 2.21
C ALA A 74 4.78 27.09 3.13
N ALA A 75 5.90 26.42 3.44
CA ALA A 75 6.99 27.00 4.20
C ALA A 75 7.63 28.19 3.46
N ILE A 76 7.93 28.05 2.17
CA ILE A 76 8.49 29.14 1.36
C ILE A 76 7.52 30.34 1.31
N ALA A 77 6.24 30.10 1.03
CA ALA A 77 5.23 31.15 1.01
C ALA A 77 5.11 31.88 2.37
N PHE A 78 5.25 31.14 3.47
CA PHE A 78 5.29 31.74 4.81
C PHE A 78 6.52 32.65 5.00
N LEU A 79 7.70 32.17 4.63
CA LEU A 79 8.96 32.94 4.73
C LEU A 79 9.01 34.18 3.83
N GLU A 80 8.24 34.21 2.74
CA GLU A 80 8.10 35.41 1.93
C GLU A 80 7.29 36.51 2.63
N SER A 81 6.40 36.12 3.55
CA SER A 81 5.50 37.04 4.26
C SER A 81 5.96 37.42 5.67
N GLN A 82 6.77 36.58 6.32
CA GLN A 82 7.15 36.71 7.72
C GLN A 82 8.67 36.76 7.87
N GLY A 83 9.18 37.83 8.49
CA GLY A 83 10.58 37.94 8.89
C GLY A 83 10.87 37.24 10.23
N GLY A 84 12.16 37.05 10.51
CA GLY A 84 12.64 36.56 11.81
C GLY A 84 12.34 35.09 12.12
N VAL A 85 11.91 34.32 11.12
CA VAL A 85 11.63 32.89 11.28
C VAL A 85 12.94 32.13 11.37
N GLU A 86 13.06 31.28 12.39
CA GLU A 86 14.24 30.44 12.62
C GLU A 86 13.98 28.99 12.21
N LYS A 87 12.75 28.53 12.46
CA LYS A 87 12.37 27.14 12.28
C LYS A 87 10.89 27.00 11.98
N ILE A 88 10.55 26.05 11.12
CA ILE A 88 9.17 25.64 10.84
C ILE A 88 9.10 24.13 11.05
N ARG A 89 8.18 23.65 11.88
CA ARG A 89 7.97 22.22 12.11
C ARG A 89 6.53 21.84 11.82
N PHE A 90 6.30 21.08 10.76
CA PHE A 90 4.99 20.50 10.49
C PHE A 90 4.68 19.42 11.52
N VAL A 91 3.53 19.53 12.20
CA VAL A 91 3.15 18.59 13.27
C VAL A 91 2.28 17.44 12.77
N GLN A 92 1.82 17.52 11.52
CA GLN A 92 1.01 16.51 10.87
C GLN A 92 1.15 16.58 9.35
N GLU A 93 0.74 15.50 8.68
CA GLU A 93 0.53 15.54 7.23
C GLU A 93 -0.52 16.58 6.87
N GLY A 94 -0.30 17.26 5.75
CA GLY A 94 -1.27 18.21 5.23
C GLY A 94 -2.28 17.52 4.34
N GLY A 95 -3.44 18.15 4.22
CA GLY A 95 -4.52 17.59 3.43
C GLY A 95 -5.58 18.62 3.09
N GLN A 96 -6.54 18.17 2.30
CA GLN A 96 -7.71 18.94 1.97
C GLN A 96 -8.83 18.61 2.96
N PRO A 97 -9.29 19.56 3.81
CA PRO A 97 -10.25 19.26 4.87
C PRO A 97 -11.68 19.02 4.36
N GLY A 98 -11.93 19.12 3.05
CA GLY A 98 -13.24 18.92 2.44
C GLY A 98 -13.23 19.24 0.94
N LEU A 99 -14.31 18.92 0.23
CA LEU A 99 -14.44 19.25 -1.19
C LEU A 99 -14.36 20.77 -1.42
N GLY A 100 -13.49 21.20 -2.34
CA GLY A 100 -13.28 22.61 -2.67
C GLY A 100 -12.44 23.41 -1.67
N ALA A 101 -12.03 22.84 -0.54
CA ALA A 101 -11.10 23.50 0.37
C ALA A 101 -9.67 23.50 -0.21
N SER A 102 -8.85 24.47 0.18
CA SER A 102 -7.42 24.42 -0.11
C SER A 102 -6.71 23.40 0.77
N TRP A 103 -5.65 22.80 0.23
CA TRP A 103 -4.72 21.99 1.03
C TRP A 103 -4.11 22.86 2.14
N ARG A 104 -3.93 22.29 3.34
CA ARG A 104 -3.26 22.97 4.46
C ARG A 104 -2.62 21.96 5.42
N ALA A 105 -1.64 22.40 6.19
CA ALA A 105 -1.00 21.62 7.24
C ALA A 105 -0.76 22.47 8.48
N ASP A 106 -0.89 21.86 9.65
CA ASP A 106 -0.55 22.52 10.90
C ASP A 106 0.95 22.42 11.17
N ALA A 107 1.51 23.50 11.69
CA ALA A 107 2.92 23.67 11.98
C ALA A 107 3.13 24.49 13.26
N VAL A 108 4.31 24.31 13.85
CA VAL A 108 4.86 25.20 14.86
C VAL A 108 5.99 25.99 14.23
N VAL A 109 5.90 27.31 14.28
CA VAL A 109 6.91 28.23 13.74
C VAL A 109 7.65 28.89 14.90
N THR A 110 8.97 28.88 14.85
CA THR A 110 9.81 29.59 15.83
C THR A 110 10.20 30.93 15.22
N VAL A 111 9.82 32.02 15.89
CA VAL A 111 10.14 33.40 15.50
C VAL A 111 10.76 34.09 16.71
N GLU A 112 11.97 34.62 16.55
CA GLU A 112 12.76 35.25 17.62
C GLU A 112 12.82 34.38 18.91
N GLY A 113 13.10 33.09 18.75
CA GLY A 113 13.17 32.11 19.84
C GLY A 113 11.84 31.69 20.48
N ASN A 114 10.69 32.16 19.97
CA ASN A 114 9.36 31.83 20.50
C ASN A 114 8.57 30.96 19.52
N ASP A 115 7.87 29.95 20.04
CA ASP A 115 7.08 29.00 19.24
C ASP A 115 5.61 29.46 19.12
N TYR A 116 5.10 29.48 17.89
CA TYR A 116 3.73 29.87 17.54
C TYR A 116 3.06 28.79 16.70
N ARG A 117 1.76 28.58 16.88
CA ARG A 117 0.99 27.67 16.02
C ARG A 117 0.52 28.39 14.76
N ALA A 118 0.68 27.71 13.64
CA ALA A 118 0.23 28.17 12.34
C ALA A 118 -0.34 27.01 11.52
N THR A 119 -1.40 27.29 10.78
CA THR A 119 -1.89 26.47 9.68
C THR A 119 -1.37 27.09 8.39
N LEU A 120 -0.45 26.38 7.74
CA LEU A 120 0.23 26.83 6.54
C LEU A 120 -0.40 26.20 5.30
N SER A 121 -0.57 27.01 4.26
CA SER A 121 -0.85 26.55 2.91
C SER A 121 -0.08 27.39 1.90
N PRO A 122 0.08 26.91 0.65
CA PRO A 122 0.80 27.68 -0.36
C PRO A 122 0.11 29.00 -0.78
N GLN A 123 -1.17 29.21 -0.41
CA GLN A 123 -1.94 30.40 -0.81
C GLN A 123 -2.54 31.18 0.37
N LEU A 124 -2.61 30.56 1.55
CA LEU A 124 -3.27 31.09 2.73
C LEU A 124 -2.47 30.72 3.98
N ILE A 125 -2.22 31.71 4.81
CA ILE A 125 -1.56 31.53 6.10
C ILE A 125 -2.56 31.93 7.18
N SER A 126 -2.73 31.07 8.17
CA SER A 126 -3.47 31.38 9.39
C SER A 126 -2.60 31.02 10.57
N SER A 127 -2.42 31.93 11.51
CA SER A 127 -1.55 31.71 12.67
C SER A 127 -2.09 32.39 13.91
N GLU A 128 -1.52 32.02 15.06
CA GLU A 128 -1.52 32.88 16.24
C GLU A 128 -0.89 34.25 15.88
N PRO A 129 -1.18 35.33 16.66
CA PRO A 129 -0.56 36.63 16.42
C PRO A 129 0.96 36.53 16.41
N LEU A 130 1.57 36.75 15.24
CA LEU A 130 3.01 36.74 15.06
C LEU A 130 3.58 38.14 15.33
N PRO A 131 4.82 38.25 15.82
CA PRO A 131 5.49 39.53 15.89
C PRO A 131 5.68 40.11 14.48
N ASP A 132 5.55 41.44 14.37
CA ASP A 132 5.78 42.17 13.12
C ASP A 132 7.28 42.34 12.91
N VAL A 133 7.86 41.47 12.09
CA VAL A 133 9.29 41.48 11.75
C VAL A 133 9.40 41.60 10.23
N ASP A 134 10.21 42.57 9.78
CA ASP A 134 10.41 42.83 8.36
C ASP A 134 10.93 41.57 7.64
N PRO A 135 10.20 41.03 6.63
CA PRO A 135 10.66 39.90 5.83
C PRO A 135 11.90 40.21 4.97
N GLY A 136 12.26 41.49 4.83
CA GLY A 136 13.47 41.98 4.17
C GLY A 136 14.69 42.10 5.09
N ALA A 137 14.53 41.98 6.41
CA ALA A 137 15.67 41.84 7.32
C ALA A 137 16.44 40.56 6.96
N THR A 138 17.77 40.58 7.04
CA THR A 138 18.67 39.49 6.61
C THR A 138 18.08 38.12 6.93
N ARG A 139 17.70 37.36 5.89
CA ARG A 139 17.16 36.01 6.03
C ARG A 139 18.23 35.13 6.66
N ALA A 140 18.07 34.84 7.95
CA ALA A 140 18.80 33.74 8.56
C ALA A 140 18.34 32.44 7.88
N SER A 141 19.24 31.47 7.78
CA SER A 141 18.88 30.14 7.28
C SER A 141 17.80 29.54 8.17
N VAL A 142 16.68 29.15 7.55
CA VAL A 142 15.51 28.60 8.25
C VAL A 142 15.51 27.10 8.16
N THR A 143 15.38 26.42 9.30
CA THR A 143 15.22 24.96 9.31
C THR A 143 13.75 24.58 9.19
N VAL A 144 13.39 23.84 8.15
CA VAL A 144 12.07 23.26 7.94
C VAL A 144 12.11 21.78 8.30
N ILE A 145 11.28 21.35 9.25
CA ILE A 145 11.08 19.95 9.63
C ILE A 145 9.71 19.53 9.10
N PHE A 146 9.72 18.56 8.19
CA PHE A 146 8.52 18.01 7.56
C PHE A 146 7.80 17.03 8.50
N SER A 147 6.57 16.67 8.14
CA SER A 147 5.75 15.77 8.98
C SER A 147 6.26 14.34 9.05
N ASP A 148 7.24 13.97 8.22
CA ASP A 148 7.91 12.67 8.27
C ASP A 148 9.28 12.72 8.95
N ASP A 149 9.51 13.78 9.74
CA ASP A 149 10.75 14.06 10.49
C ASP A 149 11.98 14.34 9.61
N SER A 150 11.84 14.34 8.28
CA SER A 150 12.89 14.86 7.40
C SER A 150 13.03 16.37 7.58
N SER A 151 14.23 16.88 7.32
CA SER A 151 14.53 18.30 7.49
C SER A 151 15.25 18.89 6.29
N GLU A 152 14.97 20.16 6.01
CA GLU A 152 15.63 20.95 4.98
C GLU A 152 15.98 22.35 5.52
N VAL A 153 17.06 22.94 5.03
CA VAL A 153 17.43 24.32 5.33
C VAL A 153 17.12 25.19 4.10
N ILE A 154 16.42 26.31 4.33
CA ILE A 154 16.05 27.29 3.30
C ILE A 154 16.77 28.61 3.58
N GLU A 155 17.35 29.22 2.54
CA GLU A 155 18.05 30.51 2.58
C GLU A 155 17.26 31.61 1.87
#